data_AF-A0A7V1XPL1-F1
#
_entry.id   AF-A0A7V1XPL1-F1
#
_cell.length_a   1.000
_cell.length_b   1.000
_cell.length_c   1.000
_cell.angle_alpha   90.00
_cell.angle_beta   90.00
_cell.angle_gamma   90.00
#
_symmetry.space_group_name_H-M   'P 1'
#
loop_
_entity.id
_entity.type
_entity.pdbx_description
1 polymer ?
#
loop_
_entity_poly.entity_id
_entity_poly.type
_entity_poly.pdbx_seq_one_letter_code
_entity_poly.pdbx_strand_id
1 'polypeptide(L)'
;MVSPVRRTPLRLATALAGALGLAGCTAYQPVVQQPGQSWAEARADAQRAAATAAAERAAGRTHRVQAGDSVGRLAQRYDVPAREIIAANRLAKPYTLRTGQTLVIPGR
;
A
#
# COMPACT_ATOMS: atom_id res chain seq x y z
N MET A 1 2.97 21.86 -38.30
CA MET A 1 2.93 22.06 -36.83
C MET A 1 4.05 21.23 -36.22
N VAL A 2 5.19 21.87 -35.96
CA VAL A 2 6.45 21.24 -35.55
C VAL A 2 6.51 21.21 -34.02
N SER A 3 6.62 20.01 -33.43
CA SER A 3 6.90 19.85 -32.01
C SER A 3 8.41 20.00 -31.76
N PRO A 4 8.86 20.82 -30.79
CA PRO A 4 10.28 20.91 -30.46
C PRO A 4 10.72 19.71 -29.61
N VAL A 5 11.64 18.91 -30.16
CA VAL A 5 12.40 17.87 -29.47
C VAL A 5 13.24 18.52 -28.37
N ARG A 6 12.98 18.17 -27.10
CA ARG A 6 13.80 18.59 -25.96
C ARG A 6 15.15 17.88 -26.05
N ARG A 7 16.19 18.61 -26.48
CA ARG A 7 17.58 18.14 -26.44
C ARG A 7 18.11 18.36 -25.02
N THR A 8 18.23 17.27 -24.26
CA THR A 8 18.98 17.24 -23.00
C THR A 8 20.45 17.58 -23.26
N PRO A 9 21.10 18.47 -22.50
CA PRO A 9 22.53 18.70 -22.64
C PRO A 9 23.30 17.51 -22.06
N LEU A 10 24.04 16.81 -22.92
CA LEU A 10 25.10 15.89 -22.53
C LEU A 10 26.08 16.66 -21.64
N ARG A 11 26.08 16.41 -20.33
CA ARG A 11 27.20 16.80 -19.48
C ARG A 11 28.32 15.80 -19.74
N LEU A 12 29.32 16.25 -20.49
CA LEU A 12 30.62 15.59 -20.63
C LEU A 12 31.19 15.39 -19.23
N ALA A 13 31.07 14.18 -18.71
CA ALA A 13 31.80 13.75 -17.53
C ALA A 13 33.26 13.56 -17.95
N THR A 14 34.11 14.52 -17.63
CA THR A 14 35.57 14.38 -17.66
C THR A 14 35.97 13.37 -16.58
N ALA A 15 36.04 12.10 -16.95
CA ALA A 15 36.65 11.05 -16.14
C ALA A 15 38.07 10.81 -16.66
N LEU A 16 39.07 11.42 -16.01
CA LEU A 16 40.47 11.03 -16.13
C LEU A 16 41.19 11.22 -14.79
N ALA A 17 41.35 10.11 -14.05
CA ALA A 17 42.41 9.76 -13.10
C ALA A 17 41.86 8.63 -12.20
N GLY A 18 42.47 7.45 -12.04
CA GLY A 18 43.80 7.01 -12.40
C GLY A 18 43.91 5.48 -12.39
N ALA A 19 45.12 5.03 -12.65
CA ALA A 19 45.53 3.68 -12.98
C ALA A 19 45.53 2.68 -11.80
N LEU A 20 45.37 1.41 -12.17
CA LEU A 20 45.77 0.15 -11.51
C LEU A 20 45.97 0.13 -9.98
N GLY A 21 45.10 -0.62 -9.29
CA GLY A 21 45.33 -1.16 -7.96
C GLY A 21 44.62 -2.50 -7.76
N LEU A 22 45.29 -3.62 -8.09
CA LEU A 22 44.86 -4.95 -7.65
C LEU A 22 45.37 -5.18 -6.22
N ALA A 23 44.65 -4.66 -5.22
CA ALA A 23 44.76 -5.04 -3.82
C ALA A 23 43.56 -4.51 -3.02
N GLY A 24 42.77 -5.41 -2.45
CA GLY A 24 42.09 -5.24 -1.16
C GLY A 24 41.23 -4.00 -0.88
N CYS A 25 39.91 -4.25 -0.83
CA CYS A 25 38.99 -3.78 0.22
C CYS A 25 38.55 -2.31 0.25
N THR A 26 37.24 -2.18 0.47
CA THR A 26 36.49 -1.00 0.94
C THR A 26 36.11 0.04 -0.13
N ALA A 27 35.03 -0.26 -0.86
CA ALA A 27 34.00 0.76 -1.02
C ALA A 27 33.51 1.15 0.39
N TYR A 28 34.27 2.01 1.07
CA TYR A 28 33.83 2.66 2.29
C TYR A 28 32.80 3.70 1.85
N GLN A 29 31.55 3.26 1.73
CA GLN A 29 30.44 4.18 1.76
C GLN A 29 30.39 4.69 3.20
N PRO A 30 30.77 5.95 3.48
CA PRO A 30 30.53 6.49 4.80
C PRO A 30 29.02 6.41 5.00
N VAL A 31 28.58 5.60 5.96
CA VAL A 31 27.25 5.76 6.51
C VAL A 31 27.22 7.17 7.07
N VAL A 32 26.60 8.09 6.33
CA VAL A 32 26.18 9.37 6.88
C VAL A 32 25.14 9.00 7.95
N GLN A 33 25.60 8.74 9.16
CA GLN A 33 24.74 8.92 10.32
C GLN A 33 24.51 10.41 10.38
N GLN A 34 23.30 10.85 10.03
CA GLN A 34 22.88 12.23 10.26
C GLN A 34 22.14 12.26 11.61
N PRO A 35 22.75 12.75 12.69
CA PRO A 35 22.02 13.05 13.92
C PRO A 35 21.25 14.35 13.67
N GLY A 36 19.93 14.26 13.47
CA GLY A 36 19.06 15.44 13.35
C GLY A 36 17.86 15.34 12.40
N GLN A 37 17.81 14.36 11.49
CA GLN A 37 16.69 14.19 10.55
C GLN A 37 15.62 13.17 11.02
N SER A 38 15.88 12.47 12.15
CA SER A 38 15.22 11.20 12.46
C SER A 38 13.85 11.25 13.17
N TRP A 39 13.07 12.33 13.04
CA TRP A 39 11.63 12.28 13.37
C TRP A 39 10.73 12.52 12.15
N ALA A 40 11.22 13.17 11.08
CA ALA A 40 10.43 13.38 9.88
C ALA A 40 10.39 12.12 9.00
N GLU A 41 11.55 11.49 8.77
CA GLU A 41 11.66 10.25 7.98
C GLU A 41 11.00 9.07 8.71
N ALA A 42 11.19 8.96 10.03
CA ALA A 42 10.51 7.95 10.86
C ALA A 42 8.97 8.10 10.82
N ARG A 43 8.45 9.34 10.76
CA ARG A 43 7.00 9.58 10.57
C ARG A 43 6.54 9.21 9.17
N ALA A 44 7.34 9.49 8.14
CA ALA A 44 7.02 9.10 6.77
C ALA A 44 6.99 7.58 6.58
N ASP A 45 7.87 6.84 7.25
CA ASP A 45 7.86 5.37 7.25
C ASP A 45 6.68 4.81 8.05
N ALA A 46 6.37 5.39 9.20
CA ALA A 46 5.17 5.03 9.98
C ALA A 46 3.87 5.32 9.20
N GLN A 47 3.79 6.44 8.48
CA GLN A 47 2.66 6.78 7.63
C GLN A 47 2.51 5.80 6.46
N ARG A 48 3.63 5.39 5.84
CA ARG A 48 3.62 4.36 4.79
C ARG A 48 3.16 3.00 5.32
N ALA A 49 3.67 2.58 6.47
CA ALA A 49 3.24 1.34 7.12
C ALA A 49 1.76 1.36 7.55
N ALA A 50 1.27 2.51 8.03
CA ALA A 50 -0.14 2.68 8.36
C ALA A 50 -1.03 2.65 7.10
N ALA A 51 -0.58 3.24 5.99
CA ALA A 51 -1.30 3.24 4.73
C ALA A 51 -1.35 1.84 4.10
N THR A 52 -0.24 1.08 4.12
CA THR A 52 -0.25 -0.32 3.67
C THR A 52 -1.14 -1.18 4.56
N ALA A 53 -1.04 -1.05 5.88
CA ALA A 53 -1.93 -1.77 6.79
C ALA A 53 -3.40 -1.40 6.53
N ALA A 54 -3.74 -0.12 6.37
CA ALA A 54 -5.10 0.33 6.05
C ALA A 54 -5.59 -0.21 4.70
N ALA A 55 -4.71 -0.28 3.68
CA ALA A 55 -5.05 -0.87 2.39
C ALA A 55 -5.28 -2.40 2.50
N GLU A 56 -4.53 -3.09 3.34
CA GLU A 56 -4.76 -4.51 3.65
C GLU A 56 -6.08 -4.72 4.42
N ARG A 57 -6.42 -3.84 5.37
CA ARG A 57 -7.77 -3.85 5.99
C ARG A 57 -8.85 -3.60 4.95
N ALA A 58 -8.61 -2.69 4.01
CA ALA A 58 -9.54 -2.39 2.94
C ALA A 58 -9.64 -3.50 1.88
N ALA A 59 -8.70 -4.45 1.84
CA ALA A 59 -8.73 -5.59 0.92
C ALA A 59 -9.85 -6.55 1.34
N GLY A 60 -11.08 -6.21 0.98
CA GLY A 60 -12.26 -6.97 1.30
C GLY A 60 -12.27 -8.33 0.60
N ARG A 61 -12.88 -9.31 1.26
CA ARG A 61 -13.19 -10.62 0.70
C ARG A 61 -14.59 -10.63 0.11
N THR A 62 -14.76 -11.30 -1.01
CA THR A 62 -16.09 -11.52 -1.59
C THR A 62 -16.74 -12.77 -1.00
N HIS A 63 -17.98 -12.65 -0.51
CA HIS A 63 -18.80 -13.76 -0.04
C HIS A 63 -20.08 -13.87 -0.87
N ARG A 64 -20.43 -15.09 -1.29
CA ARG A 64 -21.72 -15.36 -1.93
C ARG A 64 -22.70 -15.82 -0.88
N VAL A 65 -23.76 -15.04 -0.68
CA VAL A 65 -24.81 -15.29 0.31
C VAL A 65 -25.47 -16.65 0.05
N GLN A 66 -25.53 -17.47 1.09
CA GLN A 66 -26.18 -18.77 1.06
C GLN A 66 -27.52 -18.73 1.79
N ALA A 67 -28.34 -19.78 1.61
CA ALA A 67 -29.61 -19.90 2.29
C ALA A 67 -29.38 -19.85 3.80
N GLY A 68 -30.14 -18.97 4.45
CA GLY A 68 -30.02 -18.72 5.88
C GLY A 68 -28.99 -17.66 6.23
N ASP A 69 -28.06 -17.20 5.39
CA ASP A 69 -27.11 -16.14 5.79
C ASP A 69 -27.82 -14.86 6.25
N SER A 70 -27.19 -14.17 7.21
CA SER A 70 -27.64 -12.86 7.69
C SER A 70 -26.42 -11.98 7.95
N VAL A 71 -26.60 -10.65 7.89
CA VAL A 71 -25.51 -9.71 8.15
C VAL A 71 -24.86 -9.97 9.51
N GLY A 72 -25.66 -10.26 10.54
CA GLY A 72 -25.15 -10.56 11.90
C GLY A 72 -24.31 -11.85 11.96
N ARG A 73 -24.74 -12.93 11.30
CA ARG A 73 -23.94 -14.17 11.27
C ARG A 73 -22.69 -14.05 10.42
N LEU A 74 -22.74 -13.31 9.32
CA LEU A 74 -21.55 -13.02 8.52
C LEU A 74 -20.57 -12.13 9.30
N ALA A 75 -21.06 -11.10 10.00
CA ALA A 75 -20.26 -10.26 10.88
C ALA A 75 -19.49 -11.08 11.92
N GLN A 76 -20.16 -12.01 12.61
CA GLN A 76 -19.51 -12.90 13.58
C GLN A 76 -18.52 -13.87 12.91
N ARG A 77 -18.89 -14.47 11.77
CA ARG A 77 -18.04 -15.43 11.06
C ARG A 77 -16.74 -14.81 10.56
N TYR A 78 -16.81 -13.57 10.07
CA TYR A 78 -15.67 -12.88 9.48
C TYR A 78 -14.94 -11.98 10.48
N ASP A 79 -15.42 -11.90 11.74
CA ASP A 79 -14.90 -10.99 12.77
C ASP A 79 -14.88 -9.52 12.30
N VAL A 80 -15.98 -9.10 11.66
CA VAL A 80 -16.14 -7.77 11.08
C VAL A 80 -17.43 -7.15 11.62
N PRO A 81 -17.44 -5.86 12.01
CA PRO A 81 -18.65 -5.20 12.48
C PRO A 81 -19.76 -5.20 11.41
N ALA A 82 -20.98 -5.57 11.78
CA ALA A 82 -22.12 -5.61 10.86
C ALA A 82 -22.35 -4.28 10.12
N ARG A 83 -22.12 -3.15 10.78
CA ARG A 83 -22.21 -1.80 10.20
C ARG A 83 -21.28 -1.61 9.00
N GLU A 84 -20.10 -2.24 9.02
CA GLU A 84 -19.08 -2.09 7.97
C GLU A 84 -19.46 -2.93 6.76
N ILE A 85 -20.01 -4.13 6.98
CA ILE A 85 -20.61 -4.93 5.90
C ILE A 85 -21.79 -4.19 5.25
N ILE A 86 -22.67 -3.58 6.05
CA ILE A 86 -23.80 -2.78 5.55
C ILE A 86 -23.31 -1.60 4.71
N ALA A 87 -22.33 -0.84 5.21
CA ALA A 87 -21.80 0.33 4.53
C ALA A 87 -21.06 -0.04 3.24
N ALA A 88 -20.20 -1.07 3.27
CA ALA A 88 -19.43 -1.52 2.11
C ALA A 88 -20.35 -1.99 0.96
N ASN A 89 -21.51 -2.56 1.29
CA ASN A 89 -22.46 -3.09 0.31
C ASN A 89 -23.69 -2.20 0.09
N ARG A 90 -23.75 -1.02 0.73
CA ARG A 90 -24.87 -0.07 0.68
C ARG A 90 -26.23 -0.75 0.94
N LEU A 91 -26.28 -1.64 1.92
CA LEU A 91 -27.52 -2.36 2.25
C LEU A 91 -28.52 -1.38 2.86
N ALA A 92 -29.76 -1.38 2.34
CA ALA A 92 -30.86 -0.61 2.90
C ALA A 92 -31.61 -1.45 3.96
N LYS A 93 -32.25 -0.77 4.93
CA LYS A 93 -33.21 -1.43 5.84
C LYS A 93 -34.30 -2.12 5.00
N PRO A 94 -34.72 -3.35 5.34
CA PRO A 94 -34.46 -4.10 6.58
C PRO A 94 -33.16 -4.95 6.60
N TYR A 95 -32.19 -4.69 5.72
CA TYR A 95 -30.91 -5.41 5.60
C TYR A 95 -31.04 -6.90 5.24
N THR A 96 -32.14 -7.27 4.58
CA THR A 96 -32.37 -8.63 4.08
C THR A 96 -31.38 -8.97 2.99
N LEU A 97 -30.69 -10.10 3.16
CA LEU A 97 -29.78 -10.64 2.16
C LEU A 97 -30.56 -11.58 1.22
N ARG A 98 -30.25 -11.52 -0.07
CA ARG A 98 -30.81 -12.45 -1.06
C ARG A 98 -29.84 -13.59 -1.30
N THR A 99 -30.31 -14.83 -1.28
CA THR A 99 -29.48 -15.99 -1.62
C THR A 99 -28.87 -15.81 -3.01
N GLY A 100 -27.57 -16.11 -3.14
CA GLY A 100 -26.81 -15.92 -4.37
C GLY A 100 -26.25 -14.51 -4.57
N GLN A 101 -26.64 -13.53 -3.73
CA GLN A 101 -26.06 -12.18 -3.74
C GLN A 101 -24.59 -12.22 -3.38
N THR A 102 -23.80 -11.41 -4.07
CA THR A 102 -22.39 -11.22 -3.78
C THR A 102 -22.22 -10.04 -2.83
N LEU A 103 -21.54 -10.25 -1.71
CA LEU A 103 -21.22 -9.25 -0.71
C LEU A 103 -19.70 -9.06 -0.60
N VAL A 104 -19.28 -7.81 -0.47
CA VAL A 104 -17.93 -7.43 -0.07
C VAL A 104 -17.86 -7.40 1.45
N ILE A 105 -17.04 -8.25 2.03
CA ILE A 105 -16.74 -8.28 3.45
C ILE A 105 -15.42 -7.53 3.65
N PRO A 106 -15.41 -6.32 4.26
CA PRO A 106 -14.16 -5.59 4.48
C PRO A 106 -13.20 -6.41 5.35
N GLY A 107 -11.90 -6.26 5.09
CA GLY A 107 -10.85 -6.88 5.89
C GLY A 107 -10.66 -6.16 7.23
N ARG A 108 -10.01 -6.85 8.17
CA ARG A 108 -9.69 -6.36 9.51
C ARG A 108 -8.46 -5.47 9.55
#